data_AF-A0A831VB40-F1
#
_entry.id   AF-A0A831VB40-F1
#
_cell.length_a   1.000
_cell.length_b   1.000
_cell.length_c   1.000
_cell.angle_alpha   90.00
_cell.angle_beta   90.00
_cell.angle_gamma   90.00
#
_symmetry.space_group_name_H-M   'P 1'
#
loop_
_entity.id
_entity.type
_entity.pdbx_description
1 polymer ?
#
loop_
_entity_poly.entity_id
_entity_poly.type
_entity_poly.pdbx_seq_one_letter_code
_entity_poly.pdbx_strand_id
1 'polypeptide(L)'
;LYKVRNVPQAVRDASEMVTRRIVGNMDFDYVLSNREILAGDAKRELQQELDRLDSGVKITALQMQDINPPDPVKPAFNEVNEADQDMKRLVNEAEETYNRIIPKARGSAKQIIEEAHGYAVERVNQAQGETARFTSIVTEYLNFAEVTRRRMYLEAMRDILPNVERVYVMDREQKSLLPFLNLTPTPAAPKP
;
A
#
# COMPACT_ATOMS: atom_id res chain seq x y z
N LEU A 1 -24.22 -36.99 55.30
CA LEU A 1 -23.69 -38.33 54.96
C LEU A 1 -23.49 -38.34 53.45
N TYR A 2 -22.26 -38.39 52.96
CA TYR A 2 -21.97 -38.41 51.52
C TYR A 2 -22.39 -39.77 50.93
N LYS A 3 -23.04 -39.79 49.76
CA LYS A 3 -23.53 -41.03 49.11
C LYS A 3 -22.41 -41.87 48.48
N VAL A 4 -21.21 -41.30 48.36
CA VAL A 4 -20.05 -41.91 47.69
C VAL A 4 -19.10 -42.52 48.71
N ARG A 5 -18.79 -43.81 48.56
CA ARG A 5 -17.90 -44.57 49.45
C ARG A 5 -16.41 -44.20 49.29
N ASN A 6 -16.00 -43.77 48.09
CA ASN A 6 -14.63 -43.35 47.77
C ASN A 6 -14.67 -42.13 46.84
N VAL A 7 -14.56 -40.94 47.42
CA VAL A 7 -14.65 -39.65 46.71
C VAL A 7 -13.52 -39.48 45.67
N PRO A 8 -12.23 -39.75 45.99
CA PRO A 8 -11.15 -39.69 44.99
C PRO A 8 -11.37 -40.57 43.75
N GLN A 9 -11.91 -41.78 43.92
CA GLN A 9 -12.21 -42.67 42.79
C GLN A 9 -13.35 -42.12 41.94
N ALA A 10 -14.43 -41.66 42.56
CA ALA A 10 -15.56 -41.07 41.84
C ALA A 10 -15.15 -39.84 41.02
N VAL A 11 -14.22 -39.03 41.53
CA VAL A 11 -13.66 -37.89 40.77
C VAL A 11 -12.88 -38.36 39.55
N ARG A 12 -12.07 -39.42 39.66
CA ARG A 12 -11.34 -39.98 38.50
C ARG A 12 -12.29 -40.53 37.45
N ASP A 13 -13.25 -41.36 37.85
CA ASP A 13 -14.20 -42.01 36.94
C ASP A 13 -15.07 -40.96 36.22
N ALA A 14 -15.55 -39.94 36.95
CA ALA A 14 -16.30 -38.83 36.37
C ALA A 14 -15.44 -37.99 35.42
N SER A 15 -14.17 -37.73 35.76
CA SER A 15 -13.26 -36.97 34.90
C SER A 15 -12.96 -37.71 33.60
N GLU A 16 -12.75 -39.02 33.66
CA GLU A 16 -12.53 -39.84 32.46
C GLU A 16 -13.77 -39.87 31.56
N MET A 17 -14.96 -40.03 32.14
CA MET A 17 -16.22 -40.01 31.41
C MET A 17 -16.44 -38.68 30.68
N VAL A 18 -16.31 -37.55 31.39
CA VAL A 18 -16.51 -36.21 30.83
C VAL A 18 -15.48 -35.93 29.73
N THR A 19 -14.21 -36.25 29.96
CA THR A 19 -13.14 -36.06 28.97
C THR A 19 -13.40 -36.90 27.72
N ARG A 20 -13.75 -38.18 27.88
CA ARG A 20 -14.07 -39.08 26.77
C ARG A 20 -15.26 -38.59 25.96
N ARG A 21 -16.28 -38.05 26.62
CA ARG A 21 -17.49 -37.51 25.96
C ARG A 21 -17.19 -36.25 25.16
N ILE A 22 -16.43 -35.31 25.75
CA ILE A 22 -16.08 -34.04 25.09
C ILE A 22 -15.15 -34.29 23.91
N VAL A 23 -14.07 -35.05 24.12
CA VAL A 23 -13.09 -35.33 23.05
C VAL A 23 -13.70 -36.23 21.97
N GLY A 24 -14.53 -37.21 22.33
CA GLY A 24 -15.14 -38.14 21.38
C GLY A 24 -16.19 -37.52 20.45
N ASN A 25 -16.74 -36.35 20.80
CA ASN A 25 -17.75 -35.65 19.99
C ASN A 25 -17.17 -34.46 19.20
N MET A 26 -15.86 -34.23 19.27
CA MET A 26 -15.20 -33.09 18.66
C MET A 26 -14.15 -33.54 17.64
N ASP A 27 -13.90 -32.69 16.65
CA ASP A 27 -12.83 -32.92 15.70
C ASP A 27 -11.46 -32.73 16.36
N PHE A 28 -10.47 -33.52 15.92
CA PHE A 28 -9.14 -33.52 16.53
C PHE A 28 -8.48 -32.14 16.47
N ASP A 29 -8.58 -31.46 15.32
CA ASP A 29 -7.99 -30.13 15.12
C ASP A 29 -8.69 -29.07 15.97
N TYR A 30 -10.00 -29.24 16.19
CA TYR A 30 -10.78 -28.37 17.07
C TYR A 30 -10.34 -28.53 18.53
N VAL A 31 -10.14 -29.77 19.00
CA VAL A 31 -9.65 -30.07 20.35
C VAL A 31 -8.25 -29.50 20.57
N LEU A 32 -7.37 -29.59 19.56
CA LEU A 32 -6.01 -29.07 19.63
C LEU A 32 -5.98 -27.54 19.76
N SER A 33 -6.86 -26.86 19.01
CA SER A 33 -6.88 -25.38 18.91
C SER A 33 -7.69 -24.68 20.00
N ASN A 34 -8.69 -25.35 20.59
CA ASN A 34 -9.67 -24.72 21.50
C ASN A 34 -9.62 -25.26 22.94
N ARG A 35 -8.47 -25.76 23.37
CA ARG A 35 -8.28 -26.46 24.67
C ARG A 35 -8.83 -25.72 25.88
N GLU A 36 -8.68 -24.40 25.93
CA GLU A 36 -9.15 -23.60 27.06
C GLU A 36 -10.68 -23.57 27.16
N ILE A 37 -11.36 -23.42 26.01
CA ILE A 37 -12.82 -23.46 25.92
C ILE A 37 -13.33 -24.84 26.34
N LEU A 38 -12.73 -25.89 25.78
CA LEU A 38 -13.07 -27.27 26.12
C LEU A 38 -12.81 -27.58 27.60
N ALA A 39 -11.73 -27.06 28.18
CA ALA A 39 -11.43 -27.24 29.60
C ALA A 39 -12.45 -26.54 30.50
N GLY A 40 -12.93 -25.36 30.08
CA GLY A 40 -14.03 -24.66 30.73
C GLY A 40 -15.34 -25.44 30.71
N ASP A 41 -15.68 -26.03 29.56
CA ASP A 41 -16.87 -26.86 29.38
C ASP A 41 -16.79 -28.15 30.19
N ALA A 42 -15.65 -28.85 30.12
CA ALA A 42 -15.36 -30.03 30.91
C ALA A 42 -15.45 -29.75 32.41
N LYS A 43 -14.95 -28.61 32.88
CA LYS A 43 -15.06 -28.20 34.29
C LYS A 43 -16.52 -28.04 34.72
N ARG A 44 -17.34 -27.37 33.91
CA ARG A 44 -18.76 -27.15 34.22
C ARG A 44 -19.51 -28.47 34.30
N GLU A 45 -19.30 -29.34 33.33
CA GLU A 45 -19.94 -30.64 33.28
C GLU A 45 -19.47 -31.58 34.39
N LEU A 46 -18.17 -31.61 34.67
CA LEU A 46 -17.61 -32.40 35.77
C LEU A 46 -18.16 -31.94 37.13
N GLN A 47 -18.28 -30.62 37.35
CA GLN A 47 -18.90 -30.09 38.57
C GLN A 47 -20.36 -30.55 38.69
N GLN A 48 -21.15 -30.47 37.60
CA GLN A 48 -22.55 -30.93 37.60
C GLN A 48 -22.67 -32.41 37.95
N GLU A 49 -21.79 -33.26 37.42
CA GLU A 49 -21.80 -34.69 37.70
C GLU A 49 -21.39 -35.00 39.16
N LEU A 50 -20.40 -34.28 39.69
CA LEU A 50 -19.95 -34.41 41.08
C LEU A 50 -20.97 -33.88 42.10
N ASP A 51 -21.73 -32.86 41.74
CA ASP A 51 -22.84 -32.33 42.53
C ASP A 51 -24.00 -33.33 42.56
N ARG A 52 -24.32 -33.97 41.43
CA ARG A 52 -25.34 -35.03 41.34
C ARG A 52 -25.02 -36.23 42.23
N LEU A 53 -23.73 -36.54 42.39
CA LEU A 53 -23.24 -37.63 43.25
C LEU A 53 -23.20 -37.26 44.74
N ASP A 54 -23.58 -36.03 45.14
CA ASP A 54 -23.44 -35.52 46.51
C ASP A 54 -22.01 -35.75 47.04
N SER A 55 -20.98 -35.47 46.21
CA SER A 55 -19.57 -35.78 46.53
C SER A 55 -18.91 -34.80 47.50
N GLY A 56 -19.46 -33.58 47.64
CA GLY A 56 -18.90 -32.52 48.48
C GLY A 56 -17.62 -31.87 47.94
N VAL A 57 -17.26 -32.11 46.67
CA VAL A 57 -16.03 -31.61 46.04
C VAL A 57 -16.33 -30.44 45.11
N LYS A 58 -15.49 -29.39 45.19
CA LYS A 58 -15.53 -28.24 44.28
C LYS A 58 -14.29 -28.23 43.39
N ILE A 59 -14.50 -28.14 42.07
CA ILE A 59 -13.42 -28.06 41.08
C ILE A 59 -12.97 -26.61 40.92
N THR A 60 -11.72 -26.31 41.27
CA THR A 60 -11.15 -24.96 41.14
C THR A 60 -10.68 -24.69 39.71
N ALA A 61 -9.93 -25.62 39.12
CA ALA A 61 -9.40 -25.51 37.76
C ALA A 61 -9.36 -26.90 37.11
N LEU A 62 -9.53 -26.91 35.79
CA LEU A 62 -9.32 -28.08 34.94
C LEU A 62 -8.41 -27.64 33.80
N GLN A 63 -7.36 -28.41 33.54
CA GLN A 63 -6.43 -28.18 32.44
C GLN A 63 -6.33 -29.47 31.64
N MET A 64 -6.44 -29.37 30.33
CA MET A 64 -6.21 -30.50 29.43
C MET A 64 -4.72 -30.71 29.24
N GLN A 65 -4.26 -31.95 29.34
CA GLN A 65 -2.87 -32.31 29.04
C GLN A 65 -2.60 -32.22 27.53
N ASP A 66 -1.31 -32.10 27.18
CA ASP A 66 -0.87 -32.08 25.78
C ASP A 66 -1.32 -33.35 25.07
N ILE A 67 -2.01 -33.18 23.95
CA ILE A 67 -2.46 -34.29 23.11
C ILE A 67 -1.43 -34.44 22.01
N ASN A 68 -0.68 -35.53 22.06
CA ASN A 68 0.27 -35.89 21.03
C ASN A 68 -0.26 -37.10 20.25
N PRO A 69 -0.21 -37.07 18.90
CA PRO A 69 -0.52 -38.26 18.10
C PRO A 69 0.40 -39.43 18.48
N PRO A 70 -0.08 -40.69 18.36
CA PRO A 70 0.78 -41.85 18.61
C PRO A 70 1.92 -41.94 17.58
N ASP A 71 3.09 -42.45 17.99
CA ASP A 71 4.29 -42.54 17.16
C ASP A 71 4.09 -43.05 15.72
N PRO A 72 3.30 -44.12 15.45
CA PRO A 72 3.10 -44.62 14.08
C PRO A 72 2.39 -43.65 13.14
N VAL A 73 1.62 -42.67 13.64
CA VAL A 73 0.83 -41.73 12.79
C VAL A 73 1.42 -40.32 12.73
N LYS A 74 2.42 -40.01 13.57
CA LYS A 74 3.08 -38.70 13.57
C LYS A 74 3.61 -38.27 12.20
N PRO A 75 4.26 -39.14 11.40
CA PRO A 75 4.78 -38.73 10.09
C PRO A 75 3.67 -38.28 9.13
N ALA A 76 2.58 -39.06 9.03
CA ALA A 76 1.46 -38.75 8.17
C ALA A 76 0.71 -37.47 8.61
N PHE A 77 0.58 -37.26 9.93
CA PHE A 77 -0.02 -36.04 10.46
C PHE A 77 0.82 -34.80 10.11
N ASN A 78 2.14 -34.89 10.26
CA ASN A 78 3.04 -33.79 9.91
C ASN A 78 2.99 -33.48 8.41
N GLU A 79 2.94 -34.51 7.56
CA GLU A 79 2.85 -34.35 6.10
C GLU A 79 1.56 -33.62 5.68
N VAL A 80 0.40 -33.95 6.26
CA VAL A 80 -0.86 -33.25 5.98
C VAL A 80 -0.79 -31.79 6.41
N ASN A 81 -0.22 -31.51 7.58
CA ASN A 81 -0.06 -30.13 8.06
C ASN A 81 0.88 -29.33 7.16
N GLU A 82 1.98 -29.92 6.71
CA GLU A 82 2.91 -29.29 5.77
C GLU A 82 2.20 -28.99 4.44
N ALA A 83 1.47 -29.95 3.88
CA ALA A 83 0.70 -29.77 2.66
C ALA A 83 -0.37 -28.66 2.79
N ASP A 84 -1.07 -28.59 3.92
CA ASP A 84 -2.06 -27.54 4.19
C ASP A 84 -1.43 -26.15 4.33
N GLN A 85 -0.26 -26.08 4.98
CA GLN A 85 0.51 -24.84 5.10
C GLN A 85 1.01 -24.38 3.74
N ASP A 86 1.53 -25.30 2.93
CA ASP A 86 1.98 -25.01 1.57
C ASP A 86 0.84 -24.58 0.66
N MET A 87 -0.32 -25.25 0.74
CA MET A 87 -1.51 -24.83 0.00
C MET A 87 -1.91 -23.40 0.38
N LYS A 88 -2.02 -23.09 1.67
CA LYS A 88 -2.38 -21.75 2.15
C LYS A 88 -1.35 -20.71 1.69
N ARG A 89 -0.06 -21.04 1.75
CA ARG A 89 1.03 -20.18 1.27
C ARG A 89 0.89 -19.91 -0.22
N LEU A 90 0.71 -20.93 -1.05
CA LEU A 90 0.55 -20.80 -2.50
C LEU A 90 -0.68 -19.97 -2.87
N VAL A 91 -1.80 -20.17 -2.18
CA VAL A 91 -3.01 -19.35 -2.39
C VAL A 91 -2.73 -17.88 -2.06
N ASN A 92 -2.11 -17.61 -0.92
CA ASN A 92 -1.76 -16.24 -0.51
C ASN A 92 -0.79 -15.58 -1.50
N GLU A 93 0.24 -16.29 -1.98
CA GLU A 93 1.19 -15.80 -2.97
C GLU A 93 0.51 -15.47 -4.32
N ALA A 94 -0.45 -16.32 -4.73
CA ALA A 94 -1.24 -16.10 -5.93
C ALA A 94 -2.15 -14.88 -5.80
N GLU A 95 -2.83 -14.73 -4.66
CA GLU A 95 -3.66 -13.56 -4.36
C GLU A 95 -2.84 -12.27 -4.29
N GLU A 96 -1.67 -12.29 -3.63
CA GLU A 96 -0.75 -11.16 -3.61
C GLU A 96 -0.32 -10.76 -5.02
N THR A 97 0.05 -11.74 -5.85
CA THR A 97 0.46 -11.51 -7.23
C THR A 97 -0.67 -10.93 -8.06
N TYR A 98 -1.90 -11.46 -7.92
CA TYR A 98 -3.09 -10.94 -8.58
C TYR A 98 -3.37 -9.49 -8.17
N ASN A 99 -3.38 -9.22 -6.87
CA ASN A 99 -3.64 -7.91 -6.26
C ASN A 99 -2.55 -6.89 -6.59
N ARG A 100 -1.34 -7.34 -6.94
CA ARG A 100 -0.25 -6.47 -7.39
C ARG A 100 -0.29 -6.18 -8.87
N ILE A 101 -0.49 -7.19 -9.72
CA ILE A 101 -0.35 -7.05 -11.17
C ILE A 101 -1.58 -6.37 -11.79
N ILE A 102 -2.79 -6.82 -11.46
CA ILE A 102 -4.02 -6.36 -12.12
C ILE A 102 -4.30 -4.88 -11.82
N PRO A 103 -4.27 -4.41 -10.55
CA PRO A 103 -4.50 -3.00 -10.25
C PRO A 103 -3.40 -2.09 -10.81
N LYS A 104 -2.13 -2.55 -10.79
CA LYS A 104 -1.03 -1.79 -11.38
C LYS A 104 -1.21 -1.62 -12.89
N ALA A 105 -1.53 -2.69 -13.61
CA ALA A 105 -1.77 -2.63 -15.05
C ALA A 105 -2.96 -1.72 -15.39
N ARG A 106 -4.07 -1.81 -14.64
CA ARG A 106 -5.23 -0.91 -14.78
C ARG A 106 -4.87 0.55 -14.48
N GLY A 107 -4.08 0.78 -13.45
CA GLY A 107 -3.59 2.11 -13.07
C GLY A 107 -2.73 2.73 -14.17
N SER A 108 -1.76 1.98 -14.71
CA SER A 108 -0.94 2.43 -15.84
C SER A 108 -1.76 2.70 -17.10
N ALA A 109 -2.72 1.82 -17.43
CA ALA A 109 -3.61 2.05 -18.57
C ALA A 109 -4.44 3.34 -18.41
N LYS A 110 -5.00 3.56 -17.22
CA LYS A 110 -5.75 4.79 -16.92
C LYS A 110 -4.84 6.02 -16.98
N GLN A 111 -3.64 5.94 -16.40
CA GLN A 111 -2.66 7.03 -16.44
C GLN A 111 -2.36 7.45 -17.88
N ILE A 112 -2.09 6.51 -18.78
CA ILE A 112 -1.82 6.80 -20.20
C ILE A 112 -3.01 7.51 -20.87
N ILE A 113 -4.23 7.08 -20.58
CA ILE A 113 -5.44 7.69 -21.13
C ILE A 113 -5.61 9.12 -20.61
N GLU A 114 -5.46 9.35 -19.30
CA GLU A 114 -5.58 10.67 -18.70
C GLU A 114 -4.46 11.62 -19.16
N GLU A 115 -3.23 11.13 -19.32
CA GLU A 115 -2.11 11.89 -19.90
C GLU A 115 -2.41 12.30 -21.35
N ALA A 116 -2.96 11.39 -22.16
CA ALA A 116 -3.36 11.69 -23.53
C ALA A 116 -4.49 12.74 -23.59
N HIS A 117 -5.48 12.64 -22.71
CA HIS A 117 -6.53 13.65 -22.57
C HIS A 117 -5.97 15.01 -22.12
N GLY A 118 -5.08 15.01 -21.13
CA GLY A 118 -4.39 16.22 -20.66
C GLY A 118 -3.60 16.89 -21.77
N TYR A 119 -2.81 16.12 -22.51
CA TYR A 119 -2.05 16.63 -23.66
C TYR A 119 -2.97 17.20 -24.75
N ALA A 120 -4.07 16.52 -25.09
CA ALA A 120 -5.01 17.02 -26.09
C ALA A 120 -5.62 18.37 -25.67
N VAL A 121 -6.05 18.49 -24.41
CA VAL A 121 -6.61 19.73 -23.86
C VAL A 121 -5.56 20.84 -23.81
N GLU A 122 -4.35 20.52 -23.35
CA GLU A 122 -3.22 21.46 -23.32
C GLU A 122 -2.93 22.01 -24.72
N ARG A 123 -2.84 21.14 -25.73
CA ARG A 123 -2.55 21.53 -27.12
C ARG A 123 -3.63 22.44 -27.70
N VAL A 124 -4.90 22.14 -27.43
CA VAL A 124 -6.01 23.00 -27.89
C VAL A 124 -5.96 24.36 -27.18
N ASN A 125 -5.76 24.39 -25.87
CA ASN A 125 -5.70 25.64 -25.10
C ASN A 125 -4.49 26.50 -25.50
N GLN A 126 -3.33 25.90 -25.75
CA GLN A 126 -2.16 26.59 -26.28
C GLN A 126 -2.47 27.23 -27.64
N ALA A 127 -3.03 26.45 -28.58
CA ALA A 127 -3.38 26.96 -29.90
C ALA A 127 -4.40 28.10 -29.85
N GLN A 128 -5.42 28.00 -28.97
CA GLN A 128 -6.40 29.06 -28.74
C GLN A 128 -5.75 30.31 -28.13
N GLY A 129 -4.87 30.16 -27.14
CA GLY A 129 -4.14 31.26 -26.51
C GLY A 129 -3.20 31.98 -27.49
N GLU A 130 -2.46 31.23 -28.29
CA GLU A 130 -1.60 31.76 -29.35
C GLU A 130 -2.40 32.49 -30.41
N THR A 131 -3.53 31.93 -30.84
CA THR A 131 -4.44 32.56 -31.81
C THR A 131 -5.02 33.85 -31.25
N ALA A 132 -5.53 33.84 -30.01
CA ALA A 132 -6.08 35.03 -29.38
C ALA A 132 -5.02 36.14 -29.23
N ARG A 133 -3.79 35.77 -28.85
CA ARG A 133 -2.66 36.69 -28.79
C ARG A 133 -2.33 37.27 -30.16
N PHE A 134 -2.26 36.43 -31.19
CA PHE A 134 -1.98 36.85 -32.56
C PHE A 134 -3.06 37.79 -33.09
N THR A 135 -4.34 37.43 -32.94
CA THR A 135 -5.47 38.28 -33.36
C THR A 135 -5.41 39.64 -32.68
N SER A 136 -5.17 39.68 -31.37
CA SER A 136 -5.04 40.95 -30.61
C SER A 136 -3.91 41.82 -31.17
N ILE A 137 -2.76 41.22 -31.47
CA ILE A 137 -1.63 41.91 -32.08
C ILE A 137 -1.97 42.48 -33.46
N VAL A 138 -2.62 41.67 -34.31
CA VAL A 138 -3.00 42.10 -35.67
C VAL A 138 -4.00 43.25 -35.60
N THR A 139 -5.00 43.19 -34.72
CA THR A 139 -5.95 44.28 -34.52
C THR A 139 -5.24 45.58 -34.13
N GLU A 140 -4.32 45.55 -33.17
CA GLU A 140 -3.56 46.74 -32.78
C GLU A 140 -2.61 47.24 -33.86
N TYR A 141 -2.03 46.33 -34.64
CA TYR A 141 -1.19 46.69 -35.78
C TYR A 141 -1.99 47.43 -36.86
N LEU A 142 -3.23 46.98 -37.15
CA LEU A 142 -4.09 47.64 -38.12
C LEU A 142 -4.52 49.04 -37.67
N ASN A 143 -4.71 49.26 -36.36
CA ASN A 143 -5.07 50.56 -35.81
C ASN A 143 -3.86 51.52 -35.72
N PHE A 144 -2.70 51.03 -35.28
CA PHE A 144 -1.51 51.84 -35.00
C PHE A 144 -0.22 51.16 -35.48
N ALA A 145 -0.03 51.05 -36.79
CA ALA A 145 1.05 50.26 -37.39
C ALA A 145 2.47 50.68 -36.98
N GLU A 146 2.76 51.99 -36.92
CA GLU A 146 4.12 52.47 -36.68
C GLU A 146 4.59 52.23 -35.23
N VAL A 147 3.72 52.55 -34.26
CA VAL A 147 3.99 52.39 -32.82
C VAL A 147 4.11 50.91 -32.46
N THR A 148 3.22 50.07 -32.99
CA THR A 148 3.22 48.62 -32.75
C THR A 148 4.48 47.96 -33.30
N ARG A 149 4.90 48.31 -34.53
CA ARG A 149 6.14 47.79 -35.12
C ARG A 149 7.38 48.22 -34.33
N ARG A 150 7.44 49.50 -33.92
CA ARG A 150 8.57 50.01 -33.14
C ARG A 150 8.67 49.31 -31.78
N ARG A 151 7.53 49.11 -31.09
CA ARG A 151 7.47 48.39 -29.83
C ARG A 151 7.97 46.95 -29.97
N MET A 152 7.47 46.18 -30.94
CA MET A 152 7.90 44.80 -31.17
C MET A 152 9.41 44.69 -31.43
N TYR A 153 9.96 45.61 -32.22
CA TYR A 153 11.41 45.66 -32.46
C TYR A 153 12.20 45.86 -31.17
N LEU A 154 11.76 46.81 -30.33
CA LEU A 154 12.44 47.09 -29.06
C LEU A 154 12.30 45.94 -28.05
N GLU A 155 11.14 45.27 -28.00
CA GLU A 155 10.93 44.06 -27.19
C GLU A 155 11.83 42.91 -27.66
N ALA A 156 11.84 42.62 -28.96
CA ALA A 156 12.71 41.58 -29.53
C ALA A 156 14.20 41.87 -29.30
N MET A 157 14.64 43.13 -29.47
CA MET A 157 16.01 43.53 -29.16
C MET A 157 16.31 43.40 -27.67
N ARG A 158 15.38 43.73 -26.77
CA ARG A 158 15.56 43.54 -25.33
C ARG A 158 15.78 42.07 -24.96
N ASP A 159 15.09 41.13 -25.62
CA ASP A 159 15.22 39.71 -25.32
C ASP A 159 16.48 39.09 -25.93
N ILE A 160 16.89 39.56 -27.11
CA ILE A 160 18.06 39.04 -27.84
C ILE A 160 19.36 39.62 -27.30
N LEU A 161 19.43 40.93 -27.05
CA LEU A 161 20.68 41.62 -26.67
C LEU A 161 21.42 41.03 -25.45
N PRO A 162 20.76 40.57 -24.38
CA PRO A 162 21.44 39.92 -23.24
C PRO A 162 22.18 38.63 -23.61
N ASN A 163 21.73 37.94 -24.67
CA ASN A 163 22.32 36.68 -25.14
C ASN A 163 23.41 36.91 -26.21
N VAL A 164 23.70 38.16 -26.58
CA VAL A 164 24.71 38.48 -27.59
C VAL A 164 26.05 38.80 -26.89
N GLU A 165 27.04 37.92 -27.07
CA GLU A 165 28.36 38.06 -26.43
C GLU A 165 29.19 39.24 -26.96
N ARG A 166 29.03 39.60 -28.24
CA ARG A 166 29.83 40.65 -28.89
C ARG A 166 28.98 41.45 -29.87
N VAL A 167 28.83 42.74 -29.59
CA VAL A 167 28.18 43.71 -30.48
C VAL A 167 29.26 44.48 -31.22
N TYR A 168 29.28 44.38 -32.55
CA TYR A 168 30.18 45.14 -33.42
C TYR A 168 29.38 46.28 -34.07
N VAL A 169 29.75 47.53 -33.79
CA VAL A 169 29.15 48.69 -34.43
C VAL A 169 30.11 49.18 -35.51
N MET A 170 29.67 49.14 -36.77
CA MET A 170 30.44 49.65 -37.91
C MET A 170 29.86 50.99 -38.37
N ASP A 171 30.70 52.02 -38.37
CA ASP A 171 30.39 53.30 -39.01
C ASP A 171 30.67 53.21 -40.52
N ARG A 172 29.80 53.80 -41.34
CA ARG A 172 29.93 53.78 -42.81
C ARG A 172 31.12 54.61 -43.31
N GLU A 173 31.59 55.58 -42.52
CA GLU A 173 32.74 56.43 -42.91
C GLU A 173 34.09 55.95 -42.37
N GLN A 174 34.12 55.12 -41.32
CA GLN A 174 35.36 54.59 -40.75
C GLN A 174 35.30 53.05 -40.61
N LYS A 175 36.15 52.37 -41.39
CA LYS A 175 36.37 50.90 -41.34
C LYS A 175 37.13 50.44 -40.07
N SER A 176 36.90 51.05 -38.92
CA SER A 176 37.52 50.64 -37.66
C SER A 176 36.47 50.03 -36.76
N LEU A 177 36.66 48.76 -36.39
CA LEU A 177 35.82 48.04 -35.44
C LEU A 177 36.05 48.63 -34.05
N LEU A 178 35.14 49.48 -33.58
CA LEU A 178 35.13 49.92 -32.18
C LEU A 178 34.36 48.88 -31.35
N PRO A 179 35.00 48.18 -30.41
CA PRO A 179 34.29 47.32 -29.46
C PRO A 179 33.31 48.18 -28.67
N PHE A 180 32.05 47.77 -28.60
CA PHE A 180 31.07 48.44 -27.75
C PHE A 180 31.50 48.27 -26.29
N LEU A 181 31.84 49.37 -25.60
CA LEU A 181 32.23 49.34 -24.20
C LEU A 181 30.97 49.13 -23.34
N ASN A 182 30.80 47.91 -22.81
CA ASN A 182 29.71 47.59 -21.89
C ASN A 182 29.94 48.31 -20.54
N LEU A 183 29.08 49.26 -20.19
CA LEU A 183 29.14 50.03 -18.93
C LEU A 183 28.30 49.41 -17.79
N THR A 184 27.79 48.18 -17.96
CA THR A 184 27.12 47.45 -16.89
C THR A 184 28.07 46.44 -16.23
N PRO A 185 28.17 46.42 -14.89
CA PRO A 185 29.04 45.50 -14.18
C PRO A 185 28.52 44.07 -14.36
N THR A 186 29.36 43.20 -14.92
CA THR A 186 29.13 41.75 -14.96
C THR A 186 28.89 41.26 -13.52
N PRO A 187 27.79 40.56 -13.20
CA PRO A 187 27.65 39.92 -11.90
C PRO A 187 28.78 38.91 -11.75
N ALA A 188 29.58 39.07 -10.69
CA ALA A 188 30.70 38.20 -10.40
C ALA A 188 30.23 36.74 -10.34
N ALA A 189 30.93 35.86 -11.07
CA ALA A 189 30.69 34.43 -11.02
C ALA A 189 30.78 33.92 -9.56
N PRO A 190 29.87 33.04 -9.11
CA PRO A 190 30.01 32.41 -7.80
C PRO A 190 31.29 31.56 -7.80
N LYS A 191 32.19 31.88 -6.87
CA LYS A 191 33.39 31.08 -6.56
C LYS A 191 32.98 29.72 -5.98
N PRO A 192 33.82 28.68 -6.14
CA PRO A 192 33.48 27.27 -5.98
C PRO A 192 33.00 26.88 -4.58
#